data_AF-A0A0N5CGK3-F1
#
_entry.id   AF-A0A0N5CGK3-F1
#
_cell.length_a   1.000
_cell.length_b   1.000
_cell.length_c   1.000
_cell.angle_alpha   90.00
_cell.angle_beta   90.00
_cell.angle_gamma   90.00
#
_symmetry.space_group_name_H-M   'P 1'
#
loop_
_entity.id
_entity.type
_entity.pdbx_description
1 polymer ?
#
loop_
_entity_poly.entity_id
_entity_poly.type
_entity_poly.pdbx_seq_one_letter_code
_entity_poly.pdbx_strand_id
1 'polypeptide(L)'
;MENGDNEKPEVDIINEEGYLPIDTLLPKEWVETLMKQVTDDEVSTPALDFTTLMTEKFILYLYKQVSHNKTSKQLENLKYENVQKVLLEEEFLVYFHDFFQKPMSTSEVKSKATKILTHQHHIGSF
;
A
#
# COMPACT_ATOMS: atom_id res chain seq x y z
N MET A 1 -13.01 -36.65 32.58
CA MET A 1 -12.19 -35.57 33.16
C MET A 1 -11.48 -34.93 31.99
N GLU A 2 -11.90 -33.71 31.66
CA GLU A 2 -11.26 -32.84 30.69
C GLU A 2 -9.84 -32.52 31.15
N ASN A 3 -8.92 -32.39 30.20
CA ASN A 3 -7.92 -31.33 30.18
C ASN A 3 -7.47 -31.20 28.72
N GLY A 4 -8.20 -30.37 27.98
CA GLY A 4 -7.69 -29.81 26.75
C GLY A 4 -6.68 -28.75 27.13
N ASP A 5 -5.41 -29.06 26.96
CA ASP A 5 -4.36 -28.04 26.95
C ASP A 5 -4.63 -27.11 25.77
N ASN A 6 -5.34 -26.02 26.09
CA ASN A 6 -5.31 -24.80 25.31
C ASN A 6 -3.90 -24.21 25.45
N GLU A 7 -2.92 -24.80 24.78
CA GLU A 7 -1.71 -24.08 24.39
C GLU A 7 -2.19 -22.97 23.45
N LYS A 8 -2.38 -21.77 24.01
CA LYS A 8 -2.40 -20.56 23.21
C LYS A 8 -1.11 -20.60 22.38
N PRO A 9 -1.17 -20.43 21.05
CA PRO A 9 0.06 -20.32 20.28
C PRO A 9 0.88 -19.20 20.92
N GLU A 10 2.10 -19.53 21.35
CA GLU A 10 3.12 -18.52 21.68
C GLU A 10 3.28 -17.68 20.41
N VAL A 11 2.54 -16.58 20.37
CA VAL A 11 2.83 -15.51 19.43
C VAL A 11 4.22 -15.07 19.84
N ASP A 12 5.20 -15.19 18.94
CA ASP A 12 6.53 -14.60 19.06
C ASP A 12 6.37 -13.07 19.17
N ILE A 13 5.91 -12.60 20.32
CA ILE A 13 5.81 -11.19 20.66
C ILE A 13 7.25 -10.77 20.92
N ILE A 14 7.76 -9.92 20.04
CA ILE A 14 9.07 -9.29 20.18
C ILE A 14 9.12 -8.67 21.59
N ASN A 15 9.95 -9.24 22.45
CA ASN A 15 10.04 -8.86 23.85
C ASN A 15 10.65 -7.45 23.94
N GLU A 16 9.86 -6.46 24.36
CA GLU A 16 10.24 -5.03 24.30
C GLU A 16 11.49 -4.71 25.13
N GLU A 17 11.76 -5.48 26.19
CA GLU A 17 12.89 -5.27 27.11
C GLU A 17 14.28 -5.40 26.45
N GLY A 18 14.38 -6.10 25.33
CA GLY A 18 15.65 -6.32 24.59
C GLY A 18 15.71 -5.61 23.25
N TYR A 19 14.69 -4.80 22.91
CA TYR A 19 14.56 -4.21 21.59
C TYR A 19 15.54 -3.04 21.39
N LEU A 20 16.27 -3.06 20.27
CA LEU A 20 17.11 -1.95 19.83
C LEU A 20 16.38 -1.18 18.73
N PRO A 21 16.08 0.12 18.93
CA PRO A 21 15.40 0.93 17.92
C PRO A 21 16.13 0.92 16.58
N ILE A 22 15.33 0.89 15.50
CA ILE A 22 15.85 0.97 14.14
C ILE A 22 15.92 2.43 13.72
N ASP A 23 17.07 2.85 13.21
CA ASP A 23 17.23 4.15 12.57
C ASP A 23 16.54 4.17 11.21
N THR A 24 15.65 5.14 11.01
CA THR A 24 14.84 5.31 9.80
C THR A 24 14.96 6.75 9.30
N LEU A 25 14.85 6.94 7.98
CA LEU A 25 14.80 8.25 7.33
C LEU A 25 13.38 8.84 7.32
N LEU A 26 12.36 7.99 7.23
CA LEU A 26 10.97 8.42 7.31
C LEU A 26 10.62 8.81 8.75
N PRO A 27 9.86 9.91 8.94
CA PRO A 27 9.37 10.29 10.26
C PRO A 27 8.43 9.22 10.82
N LYS A 28 8.78 8.66 11.98
CA LYS A 28 8.01 7.59 12.62
C LYS A 28 6.63 8.08 13.05
N GLU A 29 6.50 9.34 13.46
CA GLU A 29 5.21 9.94 13.86
C GLU A 29 4.21 9.95 12.70
N TRP A 30 4.69 10.16 11.47
CA TRP A 30 3.85 10.14 10.29
C TRP A 30 3.37 8.72 9.97
N VAL A 31 4.26 7.73 10.07
CA VAL A 31 3.91 6.31 9.87
C VAL A 31 2.94 5.82 10.94
N GLU A 32 3.18 6.17 12.20
CA GLU A 32 2.30 5.83 13.33
C GLU A 32 0.89 6.38 13.13
N THR A 33 0.77 7.64 12.67
CA THR A 33 -0.52 8.26 12.36
C THR A 33 -1.28 7.49 11.28
N LEU A 34 -0.59 7.00 10.25
CA LEU A 34 -1.22 6.18 9.21
C LEU A 34 -1.62 4.79 9.71
N MET A 35 -0.80 4.15 10.54
CA MET A 35 -1.14 2.85 11.13
C MET A 35 -2.40 2.96 11.99
N LYS A 36 -2.51 4.02 12.81
CA LYS A 36 -3.69 4.32 13.64
C LYS A 36 -4.97 4.68 12.85
N GLN A 37 -4.88 4.91 11.55
CA GLN A 37 -6.08 5.06 10.70
C GLN A 37 -6.67 3.71 10.29
N VAL A 38 -5.89 2.63 10.41
CA VAL A 38 -6.27 1.27 9.98
C VAL A 38 -6.57 0.39 11.19
N THR A 39 -5.96 0.66 12.34
CA THR A 39 -6.24 -0.01 13.62
C THR A 39 -6.60 0.99 14.71
N ASP A 40 -7.53 0.62 15.59
CA ASP A 40 -7.87 1.37 16.81
C ASP A 40 -6.91 1.07 17.98
N ASP A 41 -5.92 0.18 17.77
CA ASP A 41 -4.99 -0.27 18.80
C ASP A 41 -3.77 0.67 18.98
N GLU A 42 -3.15 0.60 20.16
CA GLU A 42 -1.83 1.19 20.37
C GLU A 42 -0.78 0.47 19.50
N VAL A 43 0.08 1.25 18.84
CA VAL A 43 1.13 0.73 17.97
C VAL A 43 2.41 0.56 18.81
N SER A 44 2.90 -0.67 18.94
CA SER A 44 4.15 -0.93 19.66
C SER A 44 5.36 -0.39 18.89
N THR A 45 6.42 -0.02 19.61
CA THR A 45 7.66 0.52 19.00
C THR A 45 8.29 -0.44 17.98
N PRO A 46 8.39 -1.76 18.23
CA PRO A 46 8.94 -2.69 17.23
C PRO A 46 8.10 -2.76 15.95
N ALA A 47 6.77 -2.71 16.07
CA ALA A 47 5.87 -2.72 14.92
C ALA A 47 6.01 -1.43 14.09
N LEU A 48 6.10 -0.28 14.77
CA LEU A 48 6.32 1.02 14.12
C LEU A 48 7.65 1.06 13.36
N ASP A 49 8.73 0.62 14.01
CA ASP A 49 10.07 0.61 13.43
C ASP A 49 10.16 -0.33 12.22
N PHE A 50 9.63 -1.55 12.36
CA PHE A 50 9.60 -2.51 11.27
C PHE A 50 8.79 -1.98 10.08
N THR A 51 7.59 -1.44 10.34
CA THR A 51 6.73 -0.89 9.30
C THR A 51 7.38 0.30 8.59
N THR A 52 8.04 1.17 9.35
CA THR A 52 8.78 2.32 8.80
C THR A 52 9.92 1.86 7.91
N LEU A 53 10.75 0.93 8.38
CA LEU A 53 11.85 0.36 7.59
C LEU A 53 11.35 -0.33 6.32
N MET A 54 10.30 -1.15 6.42
CA MET A 54 9.73 -1.84 5.26
C MET A 54 9.18 -0.86 4.23
N THR A 55 8.57 0.23 4.68
CA THR A 55 8.09 1.32 3.81
C THR A 55 9.24 1.98 3.06
N GLU A 56 10.36 2.26 3.73
CA GLU A 56 11.56 2.80 3.08
C GLU A 56 12.15 1.86 2.05
N LYS A 57 12.29 0.58 2.40
CA LYS A 57 12.80 -0.45 1.48
C LYS A 57 11.89 -0.57 0.25
N PHE A 58 10.58 -0.49 0.45
CA PHE A 58 9.60 -0.49 -0.63
C PHE A 58 9.75 0.73 -1.55
N ILE A 59 9.86 1.94 -1.00
CA ILE A 59 10.07 3.18 -1.78
C ILE A 59 11.37 3.10 -2.59
N LEU A 60 12.46 2.66 -1.96
CA LEU A 60 13.76 2.49 -2.62
C LEU A 60 13.70 1.44 -3.74
N TYR A 61 13.01 0.33 -3.49
CA TYR A 61 12.79 -0.69 -4.50
C TYR A 61 12.04 -0.12 -5.71
N LEU A 62 10.90 0.56 -5.49
CA LEU A 62 10.13 1.18 -6.57
C LEU A 62 10.95 2.21 -7.33
N TYR A 63 11.71 3.05 -6.63
CA TYR A 63 12.60 4.02 -7.25
C TYR A 63 13.65 3.34 -8.14
N LYS A 64 14.25 2.24 -7.66
CA LYS A 64 15.21 1.45 -8.45
C LYS A 64 14.59 0.89 -9.72
N GLN A 65 13.37 0.35 -9.65
CA GLN A 65 12.68 -0.19 -10.82
C GLN A 65 12.31 0.90 -11.82
N VAL A 66 11.74 2.00 -11.32
CA VAL A 66 11.32 3.14 -12.15
C VAL A 66 12.53 3.84 -12.80
N SER A 67 13.64 3.94 -12.08
CA SER A 67 14.86 4.59 -12.58
C SER A 67 15.67 3.71 -13.54
N HIS A 68 15.32 2.44 -13.70
CA HIS A 68 16.06 1.52 -14.56
C HIS A 68 16.18 2.09 -15.99
N ASN A 69 17.41 2.31 -16.44
CA ASN A 69 17.77 2.92 -17.73
C ASN A 69 17.30 4.37 -17.95
N LYS A 70 17.02 5.13 -16.89
CA LYS A 70 16.73 6.58 -16.96
C LYS A 70 17.97 7.40 -16.64
N THR A 71 18.16 8.50 -17.37
CA THR A 71 19.16 9.53 -17.05
C THR A 71 18.67 10.44 -15.92
N SER A 72 19.57 11.15 -15.23
CA SER A 72 19.21 12.10 -14.15
C SER A 72 18.15 13.11 -14.58
N LYS A 73 18.24 13.65 -15.80
CA LYS A 73 17.23 14.59 -16.35
C LYS A 73 15.85 13.97 -16.56
N GLN A 74 15.79 12.67 -16.87
CA GLN A 74 14.53 11.94 -16.96
C GLN A 74 13.95 11.62 -15.58
N LEU A 75 14.81 11.46 -14.56
CA LEU A 75 14.39 11.25 -13.18
C LEU A 75 13.76 12.51 -12.55
N GLU A 76 14.27 13.69 -12.90
CA GLU A 76 13.66 14.98 -12.50
C GLU A 76 12.23 15.16 -13.01
N ASN A 77 11.88 14.46 -14.10
CA ASN A 77 10.56 14.56 -14.75
C ASN A 77 9.74 13.28 -14.57
N LEU A 78 9.93 12.55 -13.47
CA LEU A 78 9.15 11.36 -13.15
C LEU A 78 7.67 11.71 -12.98
N LYS A 79 6.86 11.07 -13.81
CA LYS A 79 5.40 11.11 -13.76
C LYS A 79 4.83 9.90 -13.03
N TYR A 80 3.63 10.06 -12.49
CA TYR A 80 2.85 9.00 -11.85
C TYR A 80 2.75 7.73 -12.70
N GLU A 81 2.55 7.86 -14.01
CA GLU A 81 2.42 6.71 -14.93
C GLU A 81 3.67 5.83 -14.98
N ASN A 82 4.86 6.37 -14.68
CA ASN A 82 6.07 5.55 -14.61
C ASN A 82 6.04 4.60 -13.42
N VAL A 83 5.56 5.08 -12.26
CA VAL A 83 5.43 4.28 -11.03
C VAL A 83 4.30 3.27 -11.19
N GLN A 84 3.16 3.73 -11.72
CA GLN A 84 2.00 2.87 -12.01
C GLN A 84 2.38 1.70 -12.93
N LYS A 85 3.16 1.95 -13.99
CA LYS A 85 3.60 0.90 -14.91
C LYS A 85 4.37 -0.20 -14.20
N VAL A 86 5.36 0.15 -13.38
CA VAL A 86 6.16 -0.81 -12.60
C VAL A 86 5.27 -1.62 -11.66
N LEU A 87 4.35 -0.95 -10.96
CA LEU A 87 3.43 -1.63 -10.04
C LEU A 87 2.53 -2.64 -10.74
N LEU A 88 2.06 -2.33 -11.95
CA LEU A 88 1.21 -3.22 -12.74
C LEU A 88 1.96 -4.39 -13.39
N GLU A 89 3.27 -4.26 -13.62
CA GLU A 89 4.11 -5.28 -14.25
C GLU A 89 4.67 -6.31 -13.25
N GLU A 90 4.84 -5.93 -11.98
CA GLU A 90 5.38 -6.80 -10.94
C GLU A 90 4.28 -7.64 -10.27
N GLU A 91 4.31 -8.96 -10.46
CA GLU A 91 3.27 -9.89 -9.95
C GLU A 91 3.06 -9.79 -8.43
N PHE A 92 4.14 -9.60 -7.66
CA PHE A 92 4.05 -9.52 -6.21
C PHE A 92 3.42 -8.21 -5.71
N LEU A 93 3.25 -7.20 -6.58
CA LEU A 93 2.66 -5.90 -6.27
C LEU A 93 1.17 -5.82 -6.61
N VAL A 94 0.54 -6.95 -6.96
CA VAL A 94 -0.89 -7.04 -7.29
C VAL A 94 -1.80 -6.42 -6.22
N TYR A 95 -1.45 -6.56 -4.94
CA TYR A 95 -2.23 -5.98 -3.83
C TYR A 95 -2.25 -4.44 -3.82
N PHE A 96 -1.31 -3.81 -4.53
CA PHE A 96 -1.26 -2.36 -4.67
C PHE A 96 -2.01 -1.83 -5.89
N HIS A 97 -2.46 -2.70 -6.82
CA HIS A 97 -3.05 -2.27 -8.09
C HIS A 97 -4.26 -1.35 -7.90
N ASP A 98 -5.11 -1.64 -6.91
CA ASP A 98 -6.31 -0.85 -6.63
C ASP A 98 -6.02 0.56 -6.10
N PHE A 99 -4.89 0.74 -5.41
CA PHE A 99 -4.45 2.05 -4.93
C PHE A 99 -3.85 2.91 -6.05
N PHE A 100 -3.31 2.27 -7.08
CA PHE A 100 -2.64 2.93 -8.20
C PHE A 100 -3.47 2.91 -9.48
N GLN A 101 -4.80 2.87 -9.37
CA GLN A 101 -5.67 3.01 -10.53
C GLN A 101 -5.60 4.45 -11.08
N LYS A 102 -5.56 4.57 -12.41
CA LYS A 102 -5.59 5.88 -13.06
C LYS A 102 -6.90 6.57 -12.66
N PRO A 103 -6.88 7.79 -12.10
CA PRO A 103 -8.11 8.53 -11.83
C PRO A 103 -8.90 8.61 -13.13
N MET A 104 -10.14 8.12 -13.15
CA MET A 104 -10.97 8.22 -14.36
C MET A 104 -11.13 9.69 -14.69
N SER A 105 -10.79 10.08 -15.91
CA SER A 105 -11.03 11.44 -16.37
C SER A 105 -12.53 11.73 -16.34
N THR A 106 -12.92 12.99 -16.13
CA THR A 106 -14.33 13.41 -16.13
C THR A 106 -15.06 13.01 -17.42
N SER A 107 -14.31 12.93 -18.52
CA SER A 107 -14.76 12.42 -19.82
C SER A 107 -15.12 10.93 -19.77
N GLU A 108 -14.24 10.09 -19.23
CA GLU A 108 -14.44 8.64 -19.10
C GLU A 108 -15.60 8.31 -18.15
N VAL A 109 -15.74 9.08 -17.06
CA VAL A 109 -16.88 8.96 -16.13
C VAL A 109 -18.19 9.27 -16.86
N LYS A 110 -18.25 10.39 -17.60
CA LYS A 110 -19.43 10.75 -18.40
C LYS A 110 -19.77 9.69 -19.44
N SER A 111 -18.78 9.20 -20.18
CA SER A 111 -18.98 8.16 -21.21
C SER A 111 -19.50 6.84 -20.62
N LYS A 112 -18.94 6.38 -19.48
CA LYS A 112 -19.42 5.19 -18.79
C LYS A 112 -20.81 5.38 -18.20
N ALA A 113 -21.09 6.53 -17.58
CA ALA A 113 -22.41 6.86 -17.07
C ALA A 113 -23.47 6.88 -18.20
N THR A 114 -23.15 7.49 -19.35
CA THR A 114 -24.02 7.46 -20.52
C THR A 114 -24.28 6.03 -20.98
N LYS A 115 -23.26 5.17 -21.11
CA LYS A 115 -23.43 3.76 -21.48
C LYS A 115 -24.34 2.99 -20.50
N ILE A 116 -24.19 3.21 -19.20
CA ILE A 116 -25.04 2.60 -18.17
C ILE A 116 -26.49 3.06 -18.31
N LEU A 117 -26.71 4.37 -18.49
CA LEU A 117 -28.05 4.92 -18.72
C LEU A 117 -28.67 4.41 -20.02
N THR A 118 -27.88 4.26 -21.09
CA THR A 118 -28.37 3.71 -22.36
C THR A 118 -28.73 2.22 -22.25
N HIS A 119 -27.96 1.46 -21.46
CA HIS A 119 -28.28 0.07 -21.14
C HIS A 119 -29.52 -0.06 -20.25
N GLN A 120 -29.75 0.86 -19.30
CA GLN A 120 -31.01 0.91 -18.54
C GLN A 120 -32.21 1.22 -19.43
N HIS A 121 -32.06 2.04 -20.47
CA HIS A 121 -33.13 2.26 -21.45
C HIS A 121 -33.47 1.02 -22.30
N HIS A 122 -32.59 0.02 -22.37
CA HIS A 122 -32.83 -1.25 -23.10
C HIS A 122 -33.30 -2.41 -22.20
N ILE A 123 -33.25 -2.25 -20.87
CA ILE A 123 -33.83 -3.19 -19.90
C ILE A 123 -35.15 -2.54 -19.46
N GLY A 124 -36.23 -2.95 -20.10
CA GLY A 124 -37.52 -2.25 -20.16
C GLY A 124 -38.07 -1.70 -18.83
N SER A 125 -38.86 -0.63 -18.98
CA SER A 125 -39.76 -0.12 -17.95
C SER A 125 -40.59 -1.26 -17.36
N PHE A 126 -40.55 -1.44 -16.04
CA PHE A 126 -41.61 -2.13 -15.30
C PHE A 126 -42.92 -1.34 -15.42
#